data_AF-A0A0G0T2C7-F1
#
_entry.id   AF-A0A0G0T2C7-F1
#
_cell.length_a   1.000
_cell.length_b   1.000
_cell.length_c   1.000
_cell.angle_alpha   90.00
_cell.angle_beta   90.00
_cell.angle_gamma   90.00
#
_symmetry.space_group_name_H-M   'P 1'
#
loop_
_entity.id
_entity.type
_entity.pdbx_description
1 polymer ?
#
loop_
_entity_poly.entity_id
_entity_poly.type
_entity_poly.pdbx_seq_one_letter_code
_entity_poly.pdbx_strand_id
1 'polypeptide(L)'
;MVWALPLTTQGQNNKYYYKLDHEDMKSWVILSQIKTISTKRFLRKVGSISLSDFKEVILRLQKFLKIENPLAGGFLGGRSH
;
A
#
# COMPACT_ATOMS: atom_id res chain seq x y z
N MET A 1 15.05 -5.26 -10.45
CA MET A 1 13.63 -5.35 -10.03
C MET A 1 13.43 -4.36 -8.90
N VAL A 2 12.25 -3.76 -8.77
CA VAL A 2 11.91 -2.80 -7.70
C VAL A 2 10.52 -3.10 -7.14
N TRP A 3 10.26 -2.72 -5.89
CA TRP A 3 8.91 -2.70 -5.34
C TRP A 3 8.18 -1.43 -5.77
N ALA A 4 6.91 -1.59 -6.12
CA ALA A 4 6.05 -0.48 -6.51
C ALA A 4 4.65 -0.65 -5.94
N LEU A 5 4.03 0.48 -5.60
CA LEU A 5 2.65 0.57 -5.20
C LEU A 5 1.82 1.14 -6.36
N PRO A 6 0.74 0.47 -6.78
CA PRO A 6 -0.16 1.00 -7.79
C PRO A 6 -0.89 2.27 -7.32
N LEU A 7 -1.19 3.14 -8.27
CA LEU A 7 -2.07 4.29 -8.08
C LEU A 7 -3.41 4.06 -8.77
N THR A 8 -4.47 4.65 -8.24
CA THR A 8 -5.80 4.69 -8.88
C THR A 8 -6.43 6.06 -8.69
N THR A 9 -7.30 6.46 -9.63
CA THR A 9 -8.18 7.63 -9.50
C THR A 9 -9.51 7.28 -8.83
N GLN A 10 -9.83 6.00 -8.69
CA GLN A 10 -11.04 5.49 -8.03
C GLN A 10 -10.68 4.90 -6.67
N GLY A 11 -10.32 5.77 -5.72
CA GLY A 11 -9.98 5.36 -4.37
C GLY A 11 -11.20 5.01 -3.51
N GLN A 12 -10.96 4.31 -2.42
CA GLN A 12 -11.95 4.03 -1.38
C GLN A 12 -11.50 4.60 -0.05
N ASN A 13 -12.45 4.92 0.83
CA ASN A 13 -12.14 5.39 2.18
C ASN A 13 -11.94 4.21 3.14
N ASN A 14 -10.84 3.48 3.00
CA ASN A 14 -10.49 2.38 3.89
C ASN A 14 -8.97 2.29 4.13
N LYS A 15 -8.55 1.44 5.07
CA LYS A 15 -7.16 1.32 5.52
C LYS A 15 -6.16 0.86 4.45
N TYR A 16 -6.62 0.31 3.33
CA TYR A 16 -5.78 -0.17 2.23
C TYR A 16 -5.51 0.91 1.18
N TYR A 17 -6.10 2.08 1.31
CA TYR A 17 -5.91 3.20 0.39
C TYR A 17 -5.35 4.40 1.14
N TYR A 18 -4.42 5.11 0.50
CA TYR A 18 -3.93 6.40 0.97
C TYR A 18 -4.18 7.45 -0.10
N LYS A 19 -4.91 8.52 0.24
CA LYS A 19 -5.17 9.63 -0.67
C LYS A 19 -3.93 10.50 -0.77
N LEU A 20 -3.45 10.76 -1.98
CA LEU A 20 -2.39 11.72 -2.21
C LEU A 20 -2.97 13.14 -2.23
N ASP A 21 -2.43 14.04 -1.43
CA ASP A 21 -2.75 15.46 -1.49
C ASP A 21 -1.80 16.14 -2.48
N HIS A 22 -2.05 15.89 -3.77
CA HIS A 22 -1.45 16.65 -4.87
C HIS A 22 -2.53 17.52 -5.52
N GLU A 23 -2.19 18.81 -5.69
CA GLU A 23 -3.11 19.87 -6.11
C GLU A 23 -3.85 19.58 -7.43
N ASP A 24 -3.19 18.91 -8.38
CA ASP A 24 -3.74 18.70 -9.72
C ASP A 24 -4.37 17.32 -9.97
N MET A 25 -4.13 16.33 -9.11
CA MET A 25 -4.58 14.95 -9.36
C MET A 25 -5.06 14.24 -8.08
N LYS A 26 -6.39 14.10 -7.96
CA LYS A 26 -7.02 13.21 -6.99
C LYS A 26 -6.66 11.75 -7.32
N SER A 27 -5.69 11.23 -6.59
CA SER A 27 -5.24 9.85 -6.75
C SER A 27 -4.99 9.19 -5.40
N TRP A 28 -5.05 7.87 -5.39
CA TRP A 28 -4.85 7.06 -4.20
C TRP A 28 -3.78 6.01 -4.46
N VAL A 29 -2.92 5.81 -3.47
CA VAL A 29 -2.01 4.68 -3.39
C VAL A 29 -2.76 3.47 -2.86
N ILE A 30 -2.69 2.34 -3.57
CA ILE A 30 -3.27 1.07 -3.12
C ILE A 30 -2.21 0.28 -2.34
N LEU A 31 -2.28 0.35 -1.01
CA LEU A 31 -1.27 -0.22 -0.09
C LEU A 31 -1.24 -1.75 -0.12
N SER A 32 -2.40 -2.39 -0.30
CA SER A 32 -2.51 -3.86 -0.31
C SER A 32 -1.98 -4.52 -1.59
N GLN A 33 -1.68 -3.74 -2.63
CA GLN A 33 -1.28 -4.26 -3.94
C GLN A 33 0.19 -4.00 -4.27
N ILE A 34 1.08 -4.07 -3.27
CA ILE A 34 2.52 -3.97 -3.52
C ILE A 34 2.99 -5.06 -4.50
N LYS A 35 3.78 -4.66 -5.49
CA LYS A 35 4.26 -5.54 -6.57
C LYS A 35 5.74 -5.39 -6.80
N THR A 36 6.41 -6.49 -7.12
CA THR A 36 7.76 -6.46 -7.70
C THR A 36 7.66 -6.29 -9.21
N ILE A 37 8.31 -5.27 -9.76
CA ILE A 37 8.29 -4.98 -11.19
C ILE A 37 9.70 -4.75 -11.73
N SER A 38 9.88 -5.05 -13.02
CA SER A 38 11.11 -4.74 -13.74
C SER A 38 11.18 -3.25 -14.03
N THR A 39 12.35 -2.65 -13.84
CA THR A 39 12.61 -1.27 -14.24
C THR A 39 12.40 -1.05 -15.74
N LYS A 40 12.51 -2.10 -16.57
CA LYS A 40 12.18 -2.06 -18.01
C LYS A 40 10.72 -1.71 -18.30
N ARG A 41 9.81 -1.84 -17.33
CA ARG A 41 8.40 -1.46 -17.46
C ARG A 41 8.15 0.03 -17.16
N PHE A 42 9.18 0.78 -16.75
CA PHE A 42 9.08 2.21 -16.52
C PHE A 42 9.27 2.97 -17.82
N LEU A 43 8.17 3.55 -18.33
CA LEU A 43 8.17 4.30 -19.58
C LEU A 43 8.56 5.77 -19.38
N ARG A 44 8.02 6.43 -18.33
CA ARG A 44 8.27 7.85 -18.05
C ARG A 44 8.05 8.19 -16.57
N LYS A 45 8.71 9.26 -16.09
CA LYS A 45 8.41 9.91 -14.80
C LYS A 45 7.23 10.87 -14.98
N VAL A 46 6.13 10.64 -14.27
CA VAL A 46 4.91 11.46 -14.37
C VAL A 46 4.87 12.58 -13.32
N GLY A 47 5.54 12.38 -12.20
CA GLY A 47 5.57 13.36 -11.11
C GLY A 47 6.42 12.85 -9.95
N SER A 48 6.39 13.60 -8.86
CA SER A 48 6.94 13.20 -7.57
C SER A 48 5.90 13.54 -6.51
N ILE A 49 5.79 12.72 -5.46
CA ILE A 49 4.92 13.00 -4.31
C ILE A 49 5.66 13.85 -3.27
N SER A 50 4.91 14.53 -2.41
CA SER A 50 5.47 15.24 -1.27
C SER A 50 6.24 14.29 -0.32
N LEU A 51 7.23 14.81 0.40
CA LEU A 51 7.98 14.02 1.38
C LEU A 51 7.07 13.52 2.52
N SER A 52 6.07 14.32 2.91
CA SER A 52 5.05 13.93 3.89
C SER A 52 4.23 12.74 3.43
N ASP A 53 3.71 12.78 2.20
CA ASP A 53 2.95 11.67 1.63
C ASP A 53 3.80 10.41 1.53
N PHE A 54 5.05 10.55 1.09
CA PHE A 54 5.97 9.43 1.01
C PHE A 54 6.17 8.77 2.37
N LYS A 55 6.45 9.56 3.41
CA LYS A 55 6.63 9.04 4.77
C LYS A 55 5.37 8.34 5.27
N GLU A 56 4.20 8.94 5.08
CA GLU A 56 2.92 8.38 5.52
C GLU A 56 2.60 7.06 4.82
N VAL A 57 2.83 6.98 3.49
CA VAL A 57 2.67 5.73 2.73
C VAL A 57 3.57 4.63 3.26
N ILE A 58 4.85 4.93 3.53
CA ILE A 58 5.79 3.93 4.06
C ILE A 58 5.38 3.46 5.46
N LEU A 59 4.98 4.37 6.34
CA LEU A 59 4.51 4.04 7.69
C LEU A 59 3.28 3.12 7.63
N ARG A 60 2.30 3.44 6.79
CA ARG A 60 1.09 2.63 6.62
C ARG A 60 1.40 1.26 6.01
N LEU A 61 2.28 1.21 5.01
CA LEU A 61 2.71 -0.04 4.40
C LEU A 61 3.42 -0.94 5.42
N GLN A 62 4.35 -0.40 6.22
CA GLN A 62 5.00 -1.15 7.29
C GLN A 62 4.00 -1.67 8.32
N LYS A 63 3.02 -0.85 8.72
CA LYS A 63 1.96 -1.26 9.63
C LYS A 63 1.13 -2.39 9.03
N PHE A 64 0.75 -2.29 7.76
CA PHE A 64 0.02 -3.33 7.05
C PHE A 64 0.81 -4.66 7.02
N LEU A 65 2.08 -4.62 6.62
CA LEU A 65 2.93 -5.82 6.51
C LEU A 65 3.28 -6.46 7.87
N LYS A 66 3.39 -5.67 8.94
CA LYS A 66 3.68 -6.19 10.30
C LYS A 66 2.48 -6.89 10.95
N ILE A 67 1.25 -6.59 10.52
CA ILE A 67 0.03 -7.07 11.18
C ILE A 67 -0.38 -8.47 10.70
N GLU A 68 0.12 -8.95 9.56
CA GLU A 68 -0.15 -10.30 9.09
C GLU A 68 0.85 -11.31 9.71
N ASN A 69 0.76 -11.50 11.03
CA ASN A 69 1.13 -12.77 11.63
C ASN A 69 -0.14 -13.62 11.75
N PRO A 70 -0.51 -14.42 10.73
CA PRO A 70 -1.72 -15.24 10.76
C PRO A 70 -1.74 -16.26 11.92
N LEU A 71 -0.59 -16.53 12.55
CA LEU A 71 -0.48 -17.44 13.69
C LEU A 71 -0.96 -16.82 15.01
N ALA A 72 -1.13 -15.50 15.10
CA ALA A 72 -1.60 -14.84 16.31
C ALA A 72 -3.11 -15.03 16.58
N GLY A 73 -3.89 -15.42 15.55
CA GLY A 73 -5.34 -15.66 15.66
C GLY A 73 -5.76 -17.13 15.62
N GLY A 74 -4.83 -18.07 15.45
CA GLY A 74 -5.11 -19.49 15.19
C GLY A 74 -5.23 -20.39 16.43
N PHE A 75 -5.19 -19.83 17.65
CA PHE A 75 -5.10 -20.60 18.90
C PHE A 75 -6.38 -20.56 19.75
N LEU A 76 -7.58 -20.54 19.17
CA LEU A 76 -8.82 -20.78 19.93
C LEU A 76 -9.82 -21.57 19.08
N GLY A 77 -9.76 -22.90 19.23
CA GLY A 77 -10.67 -23.83 18.58
C GLY A 77 -10.28 -25.28 18.82
N GLY A 78 -9.80 -25.58 20.03
CA GLY A 78 -9.62 -26.96 20.46
C GLY A 78 -10.98 -27.66 20.42
N ARG A 79 -11.10 -28.64 19.52
CA ARG A 79 -12.17 -29.64 19.55
C ARG A 79 -12.24 -30.25 20.94
N SER A 80 -13.32 -30.00 21.67
CA SER A 80 -13.73 -30.84 22.79
C SER A 80 -14.73 -31.88 22.28
N HIS A 81 -14.46 -33.12 22.67
CA HIS A 81 -15.27 -34.35 22.63
C HIS A 81 -16.75 -34.23 22.30
#